data_AF-A0A485BB57-F1
#
_entry.id   AF-A0A485BB57-F1
#
_cell.length_a   1.000
_cell.length_b   1.000
_cell.length_c   1.000
_cell.angle_alpha   90.00
_cell.angle_beta   90.00
_cell.angle_gamma   90.00
#
_symmetry.space_group_name_H-M   'P 1'
#
loop_
_entity.id
_entity.type
_entity.pdbx_description
1 polymer ?
#
loop_
_entity_poly.entity_id
_entity_poly.type
_entity_poly.pdbx_seq_one_letter_code
_entity_poly.pdbx_strand_id
1 'polypeptide(L)'
;MAKEFEGRILTPFDMTMGIMSIYICAAISYNLGKHYEKTNQLDPFMCSMLSIMAFLLVAAPKTNGTLPVDSLGGTGIFTAILVAVYCVEMMRFLKAHNIGIRLPDQVPPMIKNSFDLLIPVLVVVLTLYPLSLFIQHHFDMLIPQAIMAIFKPLVSAADSLPAILLAVLIGHLLWFAGIHGAAIVSGMLQMFWLTNLGMNQQALAQGAPLPHIFMEAFWTFFIVIGGVWRHNGAGLLLPAQPVGAFAFNRSTERRAKPV
;
A
#
# COMPACT_ATOMS: atom_id res chain seq x y z
N MET A 1 -0.71 -25.83 -26.20
CA MET A 1 -0.44 -26.36 -24.85
C MET A 1 -0.20 -25.25 -23.83
N ALA A 2 0.82 -24.37 -23.94
CA ALA A 2 1.03 -23.32 -22.92
C ALA A 2 -0.14 -22.32 -22.75
N LYS A 3 -0.73 -21.81 -23.84
CA LYS A 3 -1.91 -20.90 -23.82
C LYS A 3 -3.18 -21.53 -23.24
N GLU A 4 -3.29 -22.86 -23.28
CA GLU A 4 -4.49 -23.59 -22.86
C GLU A 4 -4.58 -23.71 -21.33
N PHE A 5 -3.43 -23.67 -20.65
CA PHE A 5 -3.33 -23.66 -19.18
C PHE A 5 -3.00 -22.28 -18.61
N GLU A 6 -2.78 -21.28 -19.45
CA GLU A 6 -2.38 -19.92 -19.08
C GLU A 6 -3.29 -19.33 -18.00
N GLY A 7 -4.62 -19.37 -18.18
CA GLY A 7 -5.56 -18.87 -17.17
C GLY A 7 -5.48 -19.60 -15.82
N ARG A 8 -5.13 -20.90 -15.80
CA ARG A 8 -4.95 -21.68 -14.56
C ARG A 8 -3.62 -21.40 -13.89
N ILE A 9 -2.58 -21.14 -14.69
CA ILE A 9 -1.23 -20.82 -14.20
C ILE A 9 -1.17 -19.40 -13.65
N LEU A 10 -1.91 -18.47 -14.26
CA LEU A 10 -1.96 -17.07 -13.85
C LEU A 10 -2.96 -16.78 -12.72
N THR A 11 -3.83 -17.72 -12.37
CA THR A 11 -4.80 -17.52 -11.27
C THR A 11 -4.15 -17.03 -9.96
N PRO A 12 -3.03 -17.59 -9.47
CA PRO A 12 -2.36 -17.08 -8.27
C PRO A 12 -1.84 -15.64 -8.43
N PHE A 13 -1.42 -15.28 -9.64
CA PHE A 13 -0.96 -13.93 -9.96
C PHE A 13 -2.15 -12.94 -9.99
N ASP A 14 -3.25 -13.30 -10.62
CA ASP A 14 -4.46 -12.47 -10.66
C ASP A 14 -5.04 -12.23 -9.26
N MET A 15 -4.98 -13.24 -8.40
CA MET A 15 -5.44 -13.14 -7.00
C MET A 15 -4.45 -12.46 -6.06
N THR A 16 -3.26 -12.09 -6.52
CA THR A 16 -2.27 -11.36 -5.72
C THR A 16 -2.05 -9.96 -6.29
N MET A 17 -1.46 -9.87 -7.48
CA MET A 17 -1.17 -8.62 -8.16
C MET A 17 -2.42 -7.98 -8.76
N GLY A 18 -3.35 -8.78 -9.30
CA GLY A 18 -4.59 -8.28 -9.91
C GLY A 18 -5.54 -7.62 -8.92
N ILE A 19 -5.46 -7.94 -7.63
CA ILE A 19 -6.32 -7.39 -6.56
C ILE A 19 -5.53 -6.71 -5.43
N MET A 20 -4.26 -6.35 -5.68
CA MET A 20 -3.35 -5.85 -4.63
C MET A 20 -3.84 -4.60 -3.91
N SER A 21 -4.62 -3.74 -4.57
CA SER A 21 -5.19 -2.55 -3.94
C SER A 21 -6.16 -2.88 -2.81
N ILE A 22 -6.84 -4.03 -2.86
CA ILE A 22 -7.70 -4.49 -1.78
C ILE A 22 -6.87 -4.79 -0.53
N TYR A 23 -5.75 -5.51 -0.69
CA TYR A 23 -4.85 -5.83 0.43
C TYR A 23 -4.22 -4.56 1.03
N ILE A 24 -3.81 -3.62 0.18
CA ILE A 24 -3.26 -2.33 0.64
C ILE A 24 -4.32 -1.52 1.39
N CYS A 25 -5.54 -1.43 0.86
CA CYS A 25 -6.67 -0.76 1.53
C CYS A 25 -6.92 -1.36 2.91
N ALA A 26 -6.98 -2.69 2.99
CA ALA A 26 -7.22 -3.43 4.22
C ALA A 26 -6.11 -3.20 5.25
N ALA A 27 -4.85 -3.28 4.82
CA ALA A 27 -3.69 -3.13 5.68
C ALA A 27 -3.57 -1.71 6.25
N ILE A 28 -3.76 -0.69 5.42
CA ILE A 28 -3.66 0.71 5.86
C ILE A 28 -4.76 1.05 6.86
N SER A 29 -6.01 0.70 6.53
CA SER A 29 -7.15 0.95 7.40
C SER A 29 -7.07 0.18 8.72
N TYR A 30 -6.56 -1.05 8.71
CA TYR A 30 -6.31 -1.83 9.94
C TYR A 30 -5.24 -1.17 10.81
N ASN A 31 -4.09 -0.80 10.24
CA ASN A 31 -3.00 -0.17 11.00
C ASN A 31 -3.40 1.22 11.54
N LEU A 32 -4.15 2.00 10.75
CA LEU A 32 -4.65 3.30 11.18
C LEU A 32 -5.76 3.16 12.25
N GLY A 33 -6.65 2.17 12.11
CA GLY A 33 -7.64 1.82 13.13
C GLY A 33 -6.97 1.42 14.45
N LYS A 34 -5.93 0.58 14.38
CA LYS A 34 -5.12 0.18 15.53
C LYS A 34 -4.41 1.36 16.20
N HIS A 35 -3.95 2.34 15.42
CA HIS A 35 -3.39 3.57 15.96
C HIS A 35 -4.40 4.35 16.83
N TYR A 36 -5.69 4.34 16.44
CA TYR A 36 -6.76 5.01 17.18
C TYR A 36 -7.52 4.13 18.17
N GLU A 37 -7.18 2.85 18.30
CA GLU A 37 -7.80 1.90 19.22
C GLU A 37 -7.77 2.41 20.67
N LYS A 38 -6.61 2.92 21.12
CA LYS A 38 -6.45 3.42 22.50
C LYS A 38 -7.13 4.76 22.74
N THR A 39 -7.16 5.63 21.74
CA THR A 39 -7.64 7.02 21.89
C THR A 39 -9.15 7.13 21.70
N ASN A 40 -9.71 6.41 20.72
CA ASN A 40 -11.09 6.55 20.27
C ASN A 40 -11.88 5.23 20.29
N GLN A 41 -11.29 4.14 20.80
CA GLN A 41 -11.93 2.83 20.93
C GLN A 41 -12.49 2.32 19.59
N LEU A 42 -11.77 2.60 18.50
CA LEU A 42 -12.08 2.06 17.19
C LEU A 42 -11.68 0.59 17.13
N ASP A 43 -12.56 -0.23 16.55
CA ASP A 43 -12.28 -1.62 16.21
C ASP A 43 -11.49 -1.67 14.88
N PRO A 44 -10.20 -2.09 14.88
CA PRO A 44 -9.39 -2.12 13.67
C PRO A 44 -9.92 -3.07 12.60
N PHE A 45 -10.60 -4.15 12.99
CA PHE A 45 -11.18 -5.10 12.05
C PHE A 45 -12.36 -4.47 11.31
N MET A 46 -13.24 -3.77 12.04
CA MET A 46 -14.36 -3.05 11.43
C MET A 46 -13.91 -1.89 10.53
N CYS A 47 -12.81 -1.21 10.90
CA CYS A 47 -12.14 -0.24 10.03
C CYS A 47 -11.75 -0.82 8.68
N SER A 48 -11.16 -2.01 8.71
CA SER A 48 -10.71 -2.68 7.52
C SER A 48 -11.88 -3.11 6.64
N MET A 49 -12.91 -3.72 7.23
CA MET A 49 -14.08 -4.18 6.50
C MET A 49 -14.85 -3.04 5.83
N LEU A 50 -15.06 -1.92 6.54
CA LEU A 50 -15.70 -0.74 5.97
C LEU A 50 -14.89 -0.15 4.82
N SER A 51 -13.56 -0.06 4.98
CA SER A 51 -12.69 0.51 3.95
C SER A 51 -12.65 -0.35 2.69
N ILE A 52 -12.61 -1.68 2.82
CA ILE A 52 -12.71 -2.60 1.68
C ILE A 52 -14.06 -2.40 0.96
N MET A 53 -15.17 -2.36 1.71
CA MET A 53 -16.49 -2.13 1.12
C MET A 53 -16.55 -0.81 0.37
N ALA A 54 -16.04 0.26 0.99
CA ALA A 54 -15.99 1.60 0.40
C ALA A 54 -15.13 1.64 -0.86
N PHE A 55 -13.98 0.96 -0.84
CA PHE A 55 -13.09 0.87 -2.00
C PHE A 55 -13.75 0.09 -3.14
N LEU A 56 -14.36 -1.07 -2.87
CA LEU A 56 -15.05 -1.86 -3.90
C LEU A 56 -16.23 -1.10 -4.52
N LEU A 57 -16.96 -0.32 -3.71
CA LEU A 57 -18.06 0.53 -4.17
C LEU A 57 -17.62 1.54 -5.24
N VAL A 58 -16.40 2.09 -5.12
CA VAL A 58 -15.89 3.11 -6.05
C VAL A 58 -14.98 2.54 -7.15
N ALA A 59 -14.31 1.42 -6.88
CA ALA A 59 -13.28 0.86 -7.76
C ALA A 59 -13.80 -0.26 -8.66
N ALA A 60 -14.78 -1.03 -8.21
CA ALA A 60 -15.34 -2.14 -8.97
C ALA A 60 -16.87 -2.18 -8.89
N PRO A 61 -17.58 -1.13 -9.37
CA PRO A 61 -19.04 -1.18 -9.41
C PRO A 61 -19.47 -2.29 -10.37
N LYS A 62 -20.27 -3.23 -9.85
CA LYS A 62 -20.80 -4.34 -10.64
C LYS A 62 -21.68 -3.79 -11.76
N THR A 63 -21.23 -3.96 -13.00
CA THR A 63 -21.93 -3.49 -14.19
C THR A 63 -22.21 -4.69 -15.09
N ASN A 64 -23.46 -4.85 -15.55
CA ASN A 64 -23.89 -5.94 -16.43
C ASN A 64 -23.50 -7.35 -15.96
N GLY A 65 -23.53 -7.59 -14.64
CA GLY A 65 -23.19 -8.90 -14.06
C GLY A 65 -21.69 -9.15 -13.84
N THR A 66 -20.81 -8.27 -14.34
CA THR A 66 -19.36 -8.39 -14.22
C THR A 66 -18.77 -7.35 -13.25
N LEU A 67 -17.68 -7.71 -12.57
CA LEU A 67 -16.90 -6.79 -11.75
C LEU A 67 -15.65 -6.36 -12.54
N PRO A 68 -15.45 -5.07 -12.82
CA PRO A 68 -14.24 -4.61 -13.46
C PRO A 68 -13.07 -4.74 -12.48
N VAL A 69 -12.05 -5.51 -12.87
CA VAL A 69 -10.89 -5.81 -12.01
C VAL A 69 -9.68 -4.91 -12.29
N ASP A 70 -9.68 -4.14 -13.38
CA ASP A 70 -8.54 -3.31 -13.79
C ASP A 70 -8.14 -2.26 -12.74
N SER A 71 -9.13 -1.79 -11.98
CA SER A 71 -8.92 -0.81 -10.90
C SER A 71 -8.57 -1.45 -9.56
N LEU A 72 -8.53 -2.78 -9.46
CA LEU A 72 -8.14 -3.50 -8.23
C LEU A 72 -6.62 -3.78 -8.18
N GLY A 73 -5.94 -3.67 -9.32
CA GLY A 73 -4.48 -3.79 -9.44
C GLY A 73 -3.74 -2.47 -9.16
N GLY A 74 -2.69 -2.17 -9.93
CA GLY A 74 -1.84 -0.97 -9.76
C GLY A 74 -2.58 0.37 -9.80
N THR A 75 -3.55 0.50 -10.70
CA THR A 75 -4.35 1.73 -10.87
C THR A 75 -5.14 2.11 -9.62
N GLY A 76 -5.50 1.12 -8.80
CA GLY A 76 -6.30 1.30 -7.59
C GLY A 76 -5.55 1.84 -6.38
N ILE A 77 -4.22 1.79 -6.34
CA ILE A 77 -3.47 1.89 -5.07
C ILE A 77 -3.68 3.25 -4.40
N PHE A 78 -3.52 4.35 -5.15
CA PHE A 78 -3.72 5.68 -4.60
C PHE A 78 -5.13 5.85 -4.05
N THR A 79 -6.12 5.29 -4.73
CA THR A 79 -7.51 5.33 -4.29
C THR A 79 -7.73 4.47 -3.05
N ALA A 80 -7.14 3.28 -2.99
CA ALA A 80 -7.17 2.41 -1.82
C ALA A 80 -6.58 3.12 -0.59
N ILE A 81 -5.46 3.83 -0.74
CA ILE A 81 -4.86 4.62 0.35
C ILE A 81 -5.83 5.73 0.80
N LEU A 82 -6.33 6.54 -0.14
CA LEU A 82 -7.21 7.67 0.17
C LEU A 82 -8.52 7.23 0.82
N VAL A 83 -9.15 6.18 0.29
CA VAL A 83 -10.39 5.61 0.83
C VAL A 83 -10.14 4.99 2.21
N ALA A 84 -9.04 4.26 2.40
CA ALA A 84 -8.69 3.69 3.71
C ALA A 84 -8.53 4.79 4.77
N VAL A 85 -7.79 5.87 4.46
CA VAL A 85 -7.63 7.00 5.38
C VAL A 85 -8.97 7.69 5.63
N TYR A 86 -9.74 7.97 4.57
CA TYR A 86 -11.05 8.61 4.68
C TYR A 86 -12.01 7.83 5.58
N CYS A 87 -12.16 6.51 5.37
CA CYS A 87 -13.08 5.68 6.15
C CYS A 87 -12.69 5.64 7.63
N VAL A 88 -11.41 5.49 7.95
CA VAL A 88 -10.95 5.45 9.35
C VAL A 88 -11.10 6.80 10.04
N GLU A 89 -10.73 7.89 9.37
CA GLU A 89 -10.88 9.26 9.91
C GLU A 89 -12.35 9.64 10.11
N MET A 90 -13.20 9.27 9.16
CA MET A 90 -14.65 9.45 9.27
C MET A 90 -15.21 8.67 10.47
N MET A 91 -14.81 7.41 10.67
CA MET A 91 -15.26 6.65 11.83
C MET A 91 -14.72 7.22 13.15
N ARG A 92 -13.47 7.71 13.16
CA ARG A 92 -12.91 8.42 14.32
C ARG A 92 -13.74 9.65 14.65
N PHE A 93 -14.12 10.42 13.64
CA PHE A 93 -14.96 11.60 13.80
C PHE A 93 -16.33 11.26 14.39
N LEU A 94 -17.01 10.23 13.87
CA LEU A 94 -18.31 9.77 14.37
C LEU A 94 -18.22 9.32 15.84
N LYS A 95 -17.20 8.52 16.20
CA LYS A 95 -16.97 8.07 17.58
C LYS A 95 -16.63 9.24 18.51
N ALA A 96 -15.77 10.17 18.09
CA ALA A 96 -15.39 11.34 18.89
C ALA A 96 -16.59 12.25 19.22
N HIS A 97 -17.57 12.33 18.32
CA HIS A 97 -18.80 13.13 18.51
C HIS A 97 -19.97 12.32 19.11
N ASN A 98 -19.74 11.07 19.51
CA ASN A 98 -20.77 10.16 20.03
C ASN A 98 -21.96 9.97 19.06
N ILE A 99 -21.71 10.04 17.75
CA ILE A 99 -22.71 9.81 16.71
C ILE A 99 -22.75 8.30 16.44
N GLY A 100 -23.75 7.64 17.02
CA GLY A 100 -23.86 6.18 17.05
C GLY A 100 -25.25 5.72 17.48
N ILE A 101 -25.56 4.44 17.25
CA ILE A 101 -26.78 3.82 17.76
C ILE A 101 -26.48 3.30 19.16
N ARG A 102 -27.08 3.90 20.19
CA ARG A 102 -26.89 3.46 21.57
C ARG A 102 -27.72 2.22 21.84
N LEU A 103 -27.05 1.08 22.05
CA LEU A 103 -27.67 -0.18 22.41
C LEU A 103 -27.50 -0.45 23.92
N PRO A 104 -28.49 -1.06 24.59
CA PRO A 104 -28.40 -1.44 26.00
C PRO A 104 -27.20 -2.37 26.30
N ASP A 105 -26.74 -2.39 27.54
CA ASP A 105 -25.62 -3.23 27.98
C ASP A 105 -25.90 -4.74 27.93
N GLN A 106 -27.17 -5.11 27.85
CA GLN A 106 -27.63 -6.49 27.71
C GLN A 106 -27.33 -7.08 26.32
N VAL A 107 -26.99 -6.25 25.33
CA VAL A 107 -26.73 -6.70 23.96
C VAL A 107 -25.28 -7.19 23.82
N PRO A 108 -25.06 -8.42 23.31
CA PRO A 108 -23.72 -8.96 23.06
C PRO A 108 -22.82 -8.03 22.24
N PRO A 109 -21.50 -7.98 22.50
CA PRO A 109 -20.56 -7.11 21.79
C PRO A 109 -20.59 -7.26 20.27
N MET A 110 -20.72 -8.49 19.76
CA MET A 110 -20.77 -8.75 18.30
C MET A 110 -21.97 -8.09 17.61
N ILE A 111 -23.11 -8.01 18.30
CA ILE A 111 -24.30 -7.34 17.77
C ILE A 111 -24.08 -5.83 17.78
N LYS A 112 -23.51 -5.28 18.87
CA LYS A 112 -23.18 -3.86 18.98
C LYS A 112 -22.27 -3.39 17.84
N ASN A 113 -21.21 -4.13 17.54
CA ASN A 113 -20.26 -3.74 16.47
C ASN A 113 -20.92 -3.69 15.08
N SER A 114 -21.89 -4.56 14.80
CA SER A 114 -22.64 -4.54 13.53
C SER A 114 -23.52 -3.28 13.39
N PHE A 115 -24.18 -2.86 14.47
CA PHE A 115 -24.99 -1.63 14.48
C PHE A 115 -24.13 -0.36 14.46
N ASP A 116 -22.96 -0.40 15.09
CA ASP A 116 -21.99 0.69 15.07
C ASP A 116 -21.48 1.00 13.65
N LEU A 117 -21.49 0.01 12.75
CA LEU A 117 -21.12 0.20 11.34
C LEU A 117 -22.25 0.77 10.47
N LEU A 118 -23.51 0.74 10.91
CA LEU A 118 -24.65 1.16 10.07
C LEU A 118 -24.54 2.65 9.68
N ILE A 119 -24.22 3.52 10.64
CA ILE A 119 -24.05 4.96 10.39
C ILE A 119 -22.80 5.22 9.52
N PRO A 120 -21.61 4.68 9.82
CA PRO A 120 -20.45 4.78 8.93
C PRO A 120 -20.73 4.33 7.49
N VAL A 121 -21.42 3.21 7.29
CA VAL A 121 -21.79 2.72 5.95
C VAL A 121 -22.70 3.72 5.25
N LEU A 122 -23.72 4.25 5.94
CA LEU A 122 -24.61 5.26 5.38
C LEU A 122 -23.85 6.51 4.95
N VAL A 123 -22.90 6.99 5.76
CA VAL A 123 -22.08 8.16 5.41
C VAL A 123 -21.24 7.86 4.17
N VAL A 124 -20.58 6.71 4.09
CA VAL A 124 -19.81 6.30 2.89
C VAL A 124 -20.68 6.28 1.64
N VAL A 125 -21.89 5.72 1.73
CA VAL A 125 -22.82 5.67 0.60
C VAL A 125 -23.30 7.08 0.24
N LEU A 126 -23.51 7.98 1.20
CA LEU A 126 -23.94 9.34 0.91
C LEU A 126 -22.82 10.25 0.39
N THR A 127 -21.55 9.89 0.59
CA THR A 127 -20.41 10.70 0.15
C THR A 127 -19.73 10.13 -1.09
N LEU A 128 -19.23 8.90 -1.03
CA LEU A 128 -18.43 8.30 -2.09
C LEU A 128 -19.26 7.84 -3.29
N TYR A 129 -20.50 7.39 -3.08
CA TYR A 129 -21.32 6.91 -4.19
C TYR A 129 -21.82 8.04 -5.10
N PRO A 130 -22.37 9.16 -4.60
CA PRO A 130 -22.69 10.32 -5.44
C PRO A 130 -21.45 10.87 -6.16
N LEU A 131 -20.30 10.92 -5.50
CA LEU A 131 -19.03 11.31 -6.12
C LEU A 131 -18.67 10.36 -7.28
N SER A 132 -18.85 9.05 -7.08
CA SER A 132 -18.61 8.03 -8.11
C SER A 132 -19.52 8.25 -9.31
N LEU A 133 -20.82 8.49 -9.10
CA LEU A 133 -21.77 8.77 -10.17
C LEU A 133 -21.44 10.08 -10.91
N PHE A 134 -21.03 11.12 -10.17
CA PHE A 134 -20.65 12.40 -10.76
C PHE A 134 -19.45 12.24 -11.71
N ILE A 135 -18.40 11.54 -11.29
CA ILE A 135 -17.20 11.32 -12.09
C ILE A 135 -17.50 10.42 -13.30
N GLN A 136 -18.26 9.36 -13.10
CA GLN A 136 -18.69 8.48 -14.20
C GLN A 136 -19.50 9.26 -15.24
N HIS A 137 -20.41 10.15 -14.82
CA HIS A 137 -21.23 10.92 -15.74
C HIS A 137 -20.45 11.95 -16.56
N HIS A 138 -19.47 12.64 -15.96
CA HIS A 138 -18.75 13.75 -16.61
C HIS A 138 -17.49 13.31 -17.36
N PHE A 139 -16.86 12.22 -16.94
CA PHE A 139 -15.54 11.82 -17.43
C PHE A 139 -15.51 10.41 -18.00
N ASP A 140 -16.60 9.64 -17.93
CA ASP A 140 -16.66 8.23 -18.33
C ASP A 140 -15.56 7.37 -17.67
N MET A 141 -15.17 7.75 -16.45
CA MET A 141 -14.10 7.13 -15.69
C MET A 141 -14.58 6.65 -14.32
N LEU A 142 -13.94 5.61 -13.81
CA LEU A 142 -14.07 5.24 -12.39
C LEU A 142 -13.20 6.16 -11.52
N ILE A 143 -13.53 6.27 -10.23
CA ILE A 143 -12.76 7.07 -9.27
C ILE A 143 -11.26 6.71 -9.29
N PRO A 144 -10.86 5.42 -9.33
CA PRO A 144 -9.44 5.08 -9.43
C PRO A 144 -8.72 5.61 -10.66
N GLN A 145 -9.40 5.64 -11.81
CA GLN A 145 -8.82 6.16 -13.04
C GLN A 145 -8.69 7.68 -12.97
N ALA A 146 -9.70 8.38 -12.44
CA ALA A 146 -9.67 9.82 -12.25
C ALA A 146 -8.54 10.24 -11.29
N ILE A 147 -8.41 9.55 -10.16
CA ILE A 147 -7.32 9.76 -9.20
C ILE A 147 -5.98 9.48 -9.87
N MET A 148 -5.84 8.35 -10.56
CA MET A 148 -4.60 8.04 -11.28
C MET A 148 -4.24 9.11 -12.31
N ALA A 149 -5.20 9.66 -13.05
CA ALA A 149 -4.97 10.72 -14.02
C ALA A 149 -4.37 11.98 -13.37
N ILE A 150 -4.84 12.34 -12.16
CA ILE A 150 -4.32 13.46 -11.37
C ILE A 150 -2.89 13.17 -10.88
N PHE A 151 -2.62 11.94 -10.42
CA PHE A 151 -1.32 11.55 -9.87
C PHE A 151 -0.29 11.16 -10.93
N LYS A 152 -0.69 10.87 -12.17
CA LYS A 152 0.19 10.50 -13.27
C LYS A 152 1.42 11.40 -13.47
N PRO A 153 1.32 12.76 -13.48
CA PRO A 153 2.50 13.61 -13.59
C PRO A 153 3.45 13.43 -12.40
N LEU A 154 2.93 13.22 -11.18
CA LEU A 154 3.74 12.97 -10.00
C LEU A 154 4.44 11.61 -10.07
N VAL A 155 3.71 10.56 -10.50
CA VAL A 155 4.27 9.21 -10.68
C VAL A 155 5.39 9.24 -11.73
N SER A 156 5.16 9.93 -12.85
CA SER A 156 6.18 10.09 -13.90
C SER A 156 7.38 10.91 -13.44
N ALA A 157 7.17 11.96 -12.64
CA ALA A 157 8.26 12.74 -12.05
C ALA A 157 9.08 11.89 -11.07
N ALA A 158 8.44 11.05 -10.26
CA ALA A 158 9.10 10.13 -9.33
C ALA A 158 9.90 9.01 -10.03
N ASP A 159 9.49 8.61 -11.24
CA ASP A 159 10.18 7.64 -12.10
C ASP A 159 11.32 8.28 -12.94
N SER A 160 11.53 9.60 -12.83
CA SER A 160 12.56 10.30 -13.61
C SER A 160 13.97 10.11 -13.03
N LEU A 161 14.98 10.06 -13.91
CA LEU A 161 16.38 9.93 -13.50
C LEU A 161 16.82 10.99 -12.46
N PRO A 162 16.49 12.29 -12.60
CA PRO A 162 16.83 13.28 -11.59
C PRO A 162 16.21 12.98 -10.22
N ALA A 163 14.96 12.53 -10.18
CA ALA A 163 14.30 12.16 -8.93
C ALA A 163 14.97 10.95 -8.27
N ILE A 164 15.35 9.94 -9.07
CA ILE A 164 16.08 8.76 -8.59
C ILE A 164 17.42 9.18 -8.01
N LEU A 165 18.22 9.98 -8.74
CA LEU A 165 19.53 10.44 -8.28
C LEU A 165 19.42 11.25 -6.98
N LEU A 166 18.40 12.11 -6.87
CA LEU A 166 18.14 12.88 -5.66
C LEU A 166 17.76 11.97 -4.48
N ALA A 167 16.88 10.98 -4.70
CA ALA A 167 16.49 10.02 -3.68
C ALA A 167 17.69 9.19 -3.18
N VAL A 168 18.57 8.78 -4.10
CA VAL A 168 19.83 8.09 -3.77
C VAL A 168 20.74 9.00 -2.95
N LEU A 169 20.93 10.26 -3.36
CA LEU A 169 21.76 11.23 -2.65
C LEU A 169 21.25 11.46 -1.22
N ILE A 170 19.96 11.72 -1.05
CA ILE A 170 19.33 11.90 0.27
C ILE A 170 19.52 10.65 1.13
N GLY A 171 19.28 9.47 0.55
CA GLY A 171 19.48 8.20 1.24
C GLY A 171 20.89 8.05 1.79
N HIS A 172 21.91 8.36 0.99
CA HIS A 172 23.32 8.25 1.41
C HIS A 172 23.73 9.33 2.41
N LEU A 173 23.20 10.55 2.29
CA LEU A 173 23.44 11.62 3.27
C LEU A 173 22.85 11.28 4.65
N LEU A 174 21.65 10.69 4.68
CA LEU A 174 21.06 10.20 5.93
C LEU A 174 21.92 9.09 6.56
N TRP A 175 22.47 8.19 5.74
CA TRP A 175 23.43 7.18 6.20
C TRP A 175 24.71 7.79 6.75
N PHE A 176 25.23 8.85 6.12
CA PHE A 176 26.38 9.59 6.64
C PHE A 176 26.10 10.21 8.01
N ALA A 177 24.86 10.64 8.25
CA ALA A 177 24.40 11.13 9.56
C ALA A 177 24.06 10.01 10.57
N GLY A 178 24.27 8.74 10.23
CA GLY A 178 23.97 7.59 11.07
C GLY A 178 22.48 7.18 11.13
N ILE A 179 21.64 7.76 10.26
CA ILE A 179 20.23 7.42 10.11
C ILE A 179 20.10 6.38 8.99
N HIS A 180 19.22 5.38 9.15
CA HIS A 180 18.99 4.37 8.13
C HIS A 180 18.24 4.94 6.89
N GLY A 181 18.96 5.72 6.07
CA GLY A 181 18.38 6.50 4.97
C GLY A 181 17.61 5.67 3.95
N ALA A 182 18.06 4.44 3.70
CA ALA A 182 17.37 3.54 2.78
C ALA A 182 15.96 3.19 3.24
N ALA A 183 15.70 3.11 4.55
CA ALA A 183 14.37 2.76 5.08
C ALA A 183 13.41 3.97 5.01
N ILE A 184 13.95 5.17 5.20
CA ILE A 184 13.18 6.41 5.07
C ILE A 184 12.80 6.62 3.60
N VAL A 185 13.79 6.56 2.70
CA VAL A 185 13.58 6.77 1.27
C VAL A 185 12.67 5.67 0.68
N SER A 186 12.90 4.39 0.99
CA SER A 186 12.03 3.32 0.51
C SER A 186 10.61 3.46 1.04
N GLY A 187 10.42 3.84 2.31
CA GLY A 187 9.10 4.07 2.88
C GLY A 187 8.31 5.14 2.14
N MET A 188 8.98 6.21 1.71
CA MET A 188 8.35 7.28 0.92
C MET A 188 8.06 6.86 -0.54
N LEU A 189 8.96 6.07 -1.14
CA LEU A 189 8.84 5.64 -2.53
C LEU A 189 7.97 4.41 -2.73
N GLN A 190 7.68 3.65 -1.68
CA GLN A 190 6.99 2.36 -1.76
C GLN A 190 5.67 2.43 -2.54
N MET A 191 4.88 3.48 -2.32
CA MET A 191 3.61 3.65 -3.01
C MET A 191 3.79 3.86 -4.52
N PHE A 192 4.82 4.58 -4.94
CA PHE A 192 5.14 4.78 -6.35
C PHE A 192 5.66 3.50 -6.98
N TRP A 193 6.54 2.77 -6.28
CA TRP A 193 7.05 1.48 -6.76
C TRP A 193 5.96 0.44 -6.93
N LEU A 194 5.04 0.31 -5.98
CA LEU A 194 3.91 -0.61 -6.10
C LEU A 194 2.99 -0.21 -7.25
N THR A 195 2.75 1.08 -7.46
CA THR A 195 1.95 1.56 -8.59
C THR A 195 2.61 1.24 -9.92
N ASN A 196 3.90 1.56 -10.06
CA ASN A 196 4.70 1.27 -11.25
C ASN A 196 4.74 -0.22 -11.56
N LEU A 197 4.93 -1.04 -10.53
CA LEU A 197 4.89 -2.49 -10.64
C LEU A 197 3.53 -2.96 -11.17
N GLY A 198 2.43 -2.49 -10.60
CA GLY A 198 1.09 -2.86 -11.05
C GLY A 198 0.77 -2.41 -12.47
N MET A 199 1.21 -1.21 -12.89
CA MET A 199 1.05 -0.73 -14.27
C MET A 199 1.88 -1.56 -15.27
N ASN A 200 3.11 -1.92 -14.90
CA ASN A 200 3.94 -2.82 -15.69
C ASN A 200 3.31 -4.20 -15.84
N GLN A 201 2.70 -4.73 -14.78
CA GLN A 201 1.98 -6.00 -14.85
C GLN A 201 0.78 -5.95 -15.80
N GLN A 202 0.00 -4.86 -15.77
CA GLN A 202 -1.12 -4.67 -16.71
C GLN A 202 -0.64 -4.57 -18.16
N ALA A 203 0.43 -3.82 -18.42
CA ALA A 203 1.03 -3.73 -19.74
C ALA A 203 1.54 -5.10 -20.23
N LEU A 204 2.23 -5.85 -19.36
CA LEU A 204 2.74 -7.17 -19.65
C LEU A 204 1.61 -8.17 -20.00
N ALA A 205 0.52 -8.16 -19.24
CA ALA A 205 -0.66 -9.00 -19.50
C ALA A 205 -1.33 -8.69 -20.85
N GLN A 206 -1.21 -7.46 -21.33
CA GLN A 206 -1.72 -7.02 -22.64
C GLN A 206 -0.69 -7.21 -23.78
N GLY A 207 0.51 -7.71 -23.49
CA GLY A 207 1.61 -7.81 -24.45
C GLY A 207 2.18 -6.46 -24.89
N ALA A 208 1.93 -5.40 -24.11
CA ALA A 208 2.40 -4.04 -24.36
C ALA A 208 3.80 -3.81 -23.76
N PRO A 209 4.57 -2.81 -24.23
CA PRO A 209 5.85 -2.45 -23.64
C PRO A 209 5.68 -1.97 -22.19
N LEU A 210 6.63 -2.34 -21.33
CA LEU A 210 6.65 -1.98 -19.92
C LEU A 210 6.92 -0.46 -19.76
N PRO A 211 5.98 0.33 -19.19
CA PRO A 211 6.12 1.78 -19.12
C PRO A 211 7.12 2.30 -18.08
N HIS A 212 7.40 1.53 -17.01
CA HIS A 212 8.19 2.00 -15.86
C HIS A 212 9.44 1.16 -15.61
N ILE A 213 10.52 1.81 -15.23
CA ILE A 213 11.79 1.14 -14.88
C ILE A 213 12.03 1.22 -13.36
N PHE A 214 11.69 2.34 -12.73
CA PHE A 214 11.95 2.53 -11.30
C PHE A 214 10.88 1.85 -10.44
N MET A 215 11.26 0.68 -9.94
CA MET A 215 10.50 -0.15 -9.00
C MET A 215 11.41 -0.61 -7.86
N GLU A 216 10.82 -1.21 -6.83
CA GLU A 216 11.56 -1.73 -5.67
C GLU A 216 12.69 -2.70 -6.07
N ALA A 217 12.46 -3.53 -7.09
CA ALA A 217 13.47 -4.42 -7.63
C ALA A 217 14.67 -3.66 -8.24
N PHE A 218 14.43 -2.53 -8.93
CA PHE A 218 15.51 -1.70 -9.45
C PHE A 218 16.36 -1.12 -8.31
N TRP A 219 15.69 -0.60 -7.28
CA TRP A 219 16.36 -0.09 -6.09
C TRP A 219 17.21 -1.18 -5.40
N THR A 220 16.63 -2.35 -5.19
CA THR A 220 17.29 -3.43 -4.44
C THR A 220 18.43 -4.09 -5.22
N PHE A 221 18.25 -4.35 -6.52
CA PHE A 221 19.20 -5.12 -7.32
C PHE A 221 20.20 -4.28 -8.11
N PHE A 222 19.99 -2.96 -8.25
CA PHE A 222 20.89 -2.11 -9.03
C PHE A 222 21.44 -0.91 -8.25
N ILE A 223 20.71 -0.41 -7.25
CA ILE A 223 21.17 0.73 -6.43
C ILE A 223 21.81 0.23 -5.13
N VAL A 224 21.15 -0.67 -4.40
CA VAL A 224 21.57 -1.13 -3.06
C VAL A 224 22.08 -2.58 -3.11
N ILE A 225 22.99 -2.87 -4.05
CA ILE A 225 23.56 -4.22 -4.23
C ILE A 225 24.40 -4.60 -3.00
N GLY A 226 23.98 -5.64 -2.27
CA GLY A 226 24.70 -6.18 -1.12
C GLY A 226 24.40 -5.50 0.22
N GLY A 227 23.35 -4.68 0.29
CA GLY A 227 23.03 -3.83 1.46
C GLY A 227 23.64 -2.44 1.34
N VAL A 228 23.23 -1.51 2.22
CA VAL A 228 23.85 -0.18 2.26
C VAL A 228 25.21 -0.31 2.95
N TRP A 229 26.27 -0.13 2.18
CA TRP A 229 27.67 -0.34 2.57
C TRP A 229 28.07 -1.79 2.87
N ARG A 230 28.82 -2.40 1.94
CA ARG A 230 29.95 -3.26 2.33
C ARG A 230 30.90 -2.41 3.18
N HIS A 231 30.71 -2.37 4.50
CA HIS A 231 31.68 -1.71 5.39
C HIS A 231 33.01 -2.49 5.52
N ASN A 232 33.09 -3.74 5.07
CA ASN A 232 34.34 -4.49 5.11
C ASN A 232 34.68 -5.02 3.71
N GLY A 233 35.80 -4.57 3.14
CA GLY A 233 36.35 -4.98 1.84
C GLY A 233 36.75 -6.46 1.71
N ALA A 234 36.05 -7.39 2.37
CA ALA A 234 36.38 -8.82 2.41
C ALA A 234 35.21 -9.74 1.98
N GLY A 235 34.19 -9.22 1.30
CA GLY A 235 32.95 -9.97 1.04
C GLY A 235 32.85 -10.64 -0.33
N LEU A 236 33.93 -10.92 -1.06
CA LEU A 236 33.83 -11.63 -2.36
C LEU A 236 33.63 -13.16 -2.18
N LEU A 237 33.64 -13.65 -0.94
CA LEU A 237 33.73 -15.09 -0.65
C LEU A 237 32.66 -15.66 0.30
N LEU A 238 31.58 -14.94 0.63
CA LEU A 238 30.52 -15.53 1.46
C LEU A 238 29.14 -15.36 0.82
N PRO A 239 28.36 -16.46 0.68
CA PRO A 239 27.01 -16.41 0.15
C PRO A 239 26.09 -15.64 1.10
N ALA A 240 25.04 -15.06 0.51
CA ALA A 240 24.05 -14.19 1.13
C ALA A 240 23.66 -14.63 2.56
N GLN A 241 23.90 -13.76 3.53
CA GLN A 241 23.34 -13.92 4.87
C GLN A 241 21.87 -13.50 4.83
N PRO A 242 20.94 -14.34 5.32
CA PRO A 242 19.53 -13.99 5.39
C PRO A 242 19.30 -12.85 6.40
N VAL A 243 18.28 -12.04 6.10
CA VAL A 243 17.78 -10.94 6.93
C VAL A 243 17.34 -11.48 8.29
N GLY A 244 18.20 -11.40 9.31
CA GLY A 244 17.84 -11.82 10.67
C GLY A 244 19.00 -12.26 11.55
N ALA A 245 20.02 -11.42 11.75
CA ALA A 245 21.01 -11.66 12.80
C ALA A 245 21.64 -10.35 13.31
N PHE A 246 20.82 -9.43 13.84
CA PHE A 246 21.35 -8.45 14.81
C PHE A 246 21.38 -9.12 16.18
N ALA A 247 22.44 -9.89 16.43
CA ALA A 247 22.75 -10.40 17.76
C ALA A 247 24.20 -10.07 18.10
N PHE A 248 24.32 -9.08 19.01
CA PHE A 248 25.37 -8.95 20.02
C PHE A 248 26.79 -9.44 19.66
N ASN A 249 27.71 -8.50 19.49
CA ASN A 249 29.09 -8.73 19.91
C ASN A 249 29.65 -7.49 20.63
N ARG A 250 29.38 -7.40 21.93
CA ARG A 250 30.28 -6.70 22.85
C ARG A 250 31.32 -7.71 23.30
N SER A 251 32.60 -7.35 23.13
CA SER A 251 33.79 -7.79 23.88
C SER A 251 34.87 -8.54 23.10
N THR A 252 35.61 -7.89 22.20
CA THR A 252 36.97 -8.36 21.80
C THR A 252 37.97 -7.26 21.41
N GLU A 253 37.76 -5.98 21.78
CA GLU A 253 38.74 -4.90 21.47
C GLU A 253 39.38 -4.27 22.72
N ARG A 254 39.74 -5.06 23.72
CA ARG A 254 40.64 -4.58 24.77
C ARG A 254 41.80 -5.53 25.02
N ARG A 255 42.98 -5.05 24.62
CA ARG A 255 44.33 -5.37 25.11
C ARG A 255 45.01 -6.60 24.54
N ALA A 256 45.67 -6.42 23.40
CA ALA A 256 47.02 -6.95 23.23
C ALA A 256 48.01 -5.87 23.74
N LYS A 257 48.67 -6.11 24.87
CA LYS A 257 49.97 -5.51 25.20
C LYS A 257 51.00 -6.64 25.10
N PRO A 258 52.14 -6.45 24.41
CA PRO A 258 53.17 -7.46 24.35
C PRO A 258 53.98 -7.48 25.66
N VAL A 259 54.38 -8.69 26.07
CA VAL A 259 55.57 -8.95 26.92
C VAL A 259 56.74 -9.10 25.97
#